data_AF-A0A076MWT7-F1
#
_entry.id   AF-A0A076MWT7-F1
#
_cell.length_a   1.000
_cell.length_b   1.000
_cell.length_c   1.000
_cell.angle_alpha   90.00
_cell.angle_beta   90.00
_cell.angle_gamma   90.00
#
_symmetry.space_group_name_H-M   'P 1'
#
loop_
_entity.id
_entity.type
_entity.pdbx_description
1 polymer ?
#
loop_
_entity_poly.entity_id
_entity_poly.type
_entity_poly.pdbx_seq_one_letter_code
_entity_poly.pdbx_strand_id
1 'polypeptide(L)'
;MVVSSAGHQLSPIRWDDIHFDRGYDRSLAYAQSKTANALFAVLLDALGRDPADPSFKTPEQGAATQVWADTSPQLDGLGGLYCEDCDIAEPTDSTEMIAGVRDHAVDPAEAERLWARSAELIGINAF
;
A
#
# COMPACT_ATOMS: atom_id res chain seq x y z
N MET A 1 5.22 -6.22 10.31
CA MET A 1 5.70 -6.91 9.09
C MET A 1 5.93 -5.89 7.98
N VAL A 2 6.95 -6.06 7.14
CA VAL A 2 7.17 -5.21 5.94
C VAL A 2 7.20 -6.10 4.69
N VAL A 3 6.36 -5.79 3.69
CA VAL A 3 6.27 -6.59 2.47
C VAL A 3 7.38 -6.19 1.49
N SER A 4 8.46 -6.97 1.46
CA SER A 4 9.52 -6.87 0.44
C SER A 4 9.28 -7.85 -0.74
N SER A 5 10.11 -7.78 -1.78
CA SER A 5 10.04 -8.64 -2.98
C SER A 5 11.46 -8.91 -3.48
N ALA A 6 11.66 -9.97 -4.28
CA ALA A 6 12.94 -10.26 -4.95
C ALA A 6 13.46 -9.08 -5.79
N GLY A 7 12.57 -8.15 -6.20
CA GLY A 7 12.95 -6.92 -6.88
C GLY A 7 13.96 -6.03 -6.14
N HIS A 8 14.11 -6.12 -4.82
CA HIS A 8 15.11 -5.33 -4.07
C HIS A 8 16.56 -5.56 -4.58
N GLN A 9 16.83 -6.71 -5.21
CA GLN A 9 18.13 -7.03 -5.78
C GLN A 9 18.52 -6.11 -6.95
N LEU A 10 17.55 -5.47 -7.60
CA LEU A 10 17.78 -4.67 -8.80
C LEU A 10 18.22 -3.23 -8.51
N SER A 11 18.01 -2.72 -7.28
CA SER A 11 18.45 -1.37 -6.91
C SER A 11 18.67 -1.19 -5.41
N PRO A 12 19.82 -0.61 -4.99
CA PRO A 12 19.97 -0.05 -3.65
C PRO A 12 19.17 1.26 -3.49
N ILE A 13 19.25 1.90 -2.32
CA ILE A 13 18.78 3.27 -2.15
C ILE A 13 19.73 4.23 -2.88
N ARG A 14 19.19 5.01 -3.82
CA ARG A 14 19.91 6.03 -4.58
C ARG A 14 19.86 7.35 -3.81
N TRP A 15 20.70 7.51 -2.80
CA TRP A 15 20.66 8.67 -1.91
C TRP A 15 20.88 10.02 -2.60
N ASP A 16 21.58 10.02 -3.73
CA ASP A 16 21.87 11.20 -4.54
C ASP A 16 20.74 11.59 -5.52
N ASP A 17 19.76 10.69 -5.70
CA ASP A 17 18.60 10.89 -6.59
C ASP A 17 17.42 10.00 -6.16
N ILE A 18 17.01 10.14 -4.90
CA ILE A 18 16.03 9.22 -4.29
C ILE A 18 14.65 9.31 -4.96
N HIS A 19 14.35 10.47 -5.55
CA HIS A 19 13.10 10.78 -6.25
C HIS A 19 13.15 10.54 -7.76
N PHE A 20 14.27 10.05 -8.30
CA PHE A 20 14.47 9.84 -9.74
C PHE A 20 14.25 11.12 -10.57
N ASP A 21 14.71 12.27 -10.07
CA ASP A 21 14.56 13.59 -10.70
C ASP A 21 15.39 13.71 -11.99
N ARG A 22 16.40 12.84 -12.17
CA ARG A 22 17.27 12.81 -13.35
C ARG A 22 16.85 11.79 -14.41
N GLY A 23 15.69 11.15 -14.22
CA GLY A 23 15.12 10.17 -15.14
C GLY A 23 14.49 9.00 -14.38
N TYR A 24 13.20 8.77 -14.63
CA TYR A 24 12.44 7.73 -13.96
C TYR A 24 12.54 6.38 -14.66
N ASP A 25 12.95 5.36 -13.92
CA ASP A 25 12.85 3.95 -14.34
C ASP A 25 11.94 3.20 -13.36
N ARG A 26 10.81 2.69 -13.88
CA ARG A 26 9.78 2.01 -13.08
C ARG A 26 10.34 0.80 -12.33
N SER A 27 11.19 0.00 -12.98
CA SER A 27 11.73 -1.24 -12.41
C SER A 27 12.69 -0.92 -11.28
N LEU A 28 13.55 0.09 -11.46
CA LEU A 28 14.50 0.54 -10.44
C LEU A 28 13.79 1.26 -9.29
N ALA A 29 12.76 2.07 -9.56
CA ALA A 29 11.98 2.74 -8.52
C ALA A 29 11.21 1.71 -7.65
N TYR A 30 10.59 0.72 -8.29
CA TYR A 30 9.97 -0.40 -7.57
C TYR A 30 11.00 -1.16 -6.74
N ALA A 31 12.14 -1.53 -7.32
CA ALA A 31 13.24 -2.20 -6.62
C ALA A 31 13.72 -1.40 -5.39
N GLN A 32 13.93 -0.09 -5.55
CA GLN A 32 14.33 0.80 -4.46
C GLN A 32 13.30 0.81 -3.32
N SER A 33 12.00 0.83 -3.63
CA SER A 33 10.94 0.74 -2.60
C SER A 33 11.02 -0.57 -1.80
N LYS A 34 11.40 -1.68 -2.43
CA LYS A 34 11.53 -2.99 -1.78
C LYS A 34 12.81 -3.09 -0.93
N THR A 35 13.88 -2.42 -1.35
CA THR A 35 15.07 -2.20 -0.53
C THR A 35 14.75 -1.32 0.69
N ALA A 36 13.99 -0.25 0.53
CA ALA A 36 13.56 0.61 1.63
C ALA A 36 12.72 -0.16 2.66
N ASN A 37 11.80 -1.00 2.19
CA ASN A 37 11.02 -1.90 3.04
C ASN A 37 11.89 -2.86 3.86
N ALA A 38 12.93 -3.45 3.26
CA ALA A 38 13.85 -4.33 3.97
C ALA A 38 14.67 -3.56 5.02
N LEU A 39 15.18 -2.38 4.68
CA LEU A 39 15.93 -1.53 5.61
C LEU A 39 15.07 -1.03 6.76
N PHE A 40 13.79 -0.75 6.53
CA PHE A 40 12.85 -0.38 7.57
C PHE A 40 12.66 -1.53 8.58
N ALA A 41 12.56 -2.77 8.11
CA ALA A 41 12.50 -3.94 8.99
C ALA A 41 13.77 -4.09 9.84
N VAL A 42 14.95 -3.91 9.24
CA VAL A 42 16.24 -3.93 9.96
C VAL A 42 16.30 -2.85 11.04
N LEU A 43 15.82 -1.64 10.73
CA LEU A 43 15.77 -0.54 11.70
C LEU A 43 14.81 -0.84 12.85
N LEU A 44 13.62 -1.41 12.57
CA LEU A 44 12.67 -1.79 13.61
C LEU A 44 13.25 -2.81 14.59
N ASP A 45 13.95 -3.82 14.07
CA ASP A 45 14.66 -4.83 14.88
C ASP A 45 15.75 -4.18 15.75
N ALA A 46 16.59 -3.32 15.16
CA ALA A 46 17.64 -2.60 15.88
C ALA A 46 17.10 -1.66 16.98
N LEU A 47 15.88 -1.15 16.82
CA LEU A 47 15.19 -0.32 17.82
C LEU A 47 14.51 -1.14 18.93
N GLY A 48 14.61 -2.47 18.89
CA GLY A 48 13.94 -3.36 19.85
C GLY A 48 12.41 -3.36 19.72
N ARG A 49 11.87 -2.91 18.58
CA ARG A 49 10.46 -3.04 18.26
C ARG A 49 10.23 -4.43 17.67
N ASP A 50 10.13 -5.39 18.58
CA ASP A 50 9.95 -6.79 18.28
C ASP A 50 8.74 -6.98 17.35
N PRO A 51 8.87 -7.61 16.17
CA PRO A 51 7.72 -8.03 15.37
C PRO A 51 6.80 -9.03 16.10
N ALA A 52 7.24 -9.62 17.21
CA ALA A 52 6.44 -10.41 18.14
C ALA A 52 5.81 -9.57 19.28
N ASP A 53 5.99 -8.24 19.29
CA ASP A 53 5.14 -7.34 20.08
C ASP A 53 3.69 -7.59 19.65
N PRO A 54 2.81 -8.08 20.56
CA PRO A 54 1.44 -8.44 20.22
C PRO A 54 0.58 -7.25 19.81
N SER A 55 1.08 -6.01 19.95
CA SER A 55 0.45 -4.81 19.39
C SER A 55 0.64 -4.69 17.87
N PHE A 56 1.59 -5.43 17.27
CA PHE A 56 1.75 -5.56 15.82
C PHE A 56 1.00 -6.78 15.30
N LYS A 57 0.33 -6.61 14.14
CA LYS A 57 -0.28 -7.74 13.42
C LYS A 57 0.80 -8.76 13.03
N THR A 58 0.52 -10.05 13.25
CA THR A 58 1.35 -11.15 12.75
C THR A 58 1.37 -11.14 11.22
N PRO A 59 2.31 -11.86 10.58
CA PRO A 59 2.31 -12.00 9.15
C PRO A 59 0.97 -12.46 8.55
N GLU A 60 0.38 -13.48 9.15
CA GLU A 60 -0.89 -14.07 8.75
C GLU A 60 -2.04 -13.06 8.92
N GLN A 61 -2.06 -12.32 10.03
CA GLN A 61 -3.05 -11.27 10.27
C GLN A 61 -2.93 -10.11 9.28
N GLY A 62 -1.71 -9.76 8.86
CA GLY A 62 -1.46 -8.73 7.85
C GLY A 62 -1.90 -9.13 6.44
N ALA A 63 -1.83 -10.43 6.11
CA ALA A 63 -2.28 -10.96 4.82
C ALA A 63 -3.78 -11.31 4.79
N ALA A 64 -4.40 -11.54 5.95
CA ALA A 64 -5.74 -12.12 6.07
C ALA A 64 -6.81 -11.35 5.29
N THR A 65 -6.87 -10.02 5.41
CA THR A 65 -7.89 -9.21 4.73
C THR A 65 -7.76 -9.27 3.22
N GLN A 66 -6.54 -9.30 2.68
CA GLN A 66 -6.31 -9.41 1.24
C GLN A 66 -6.70 -10.80 0.73
N VAL A 67 -6.30 -11.86 1.43
CA VAL A 67 -6.71 -13.23 1.08
C VAL A 67 -8.23 -13.37 1.13
N TRP A 68 -8.88 -12.81 2.15
CA TRP A 68 -10.33 -12.78 2.23
C TRP A 68 -10.94 -12.01 1.06
N ALA A 69 -10.44 -10.81 0.73
CA ALA A 69 -10.96 -10.01 -0.37
C ALA A 69 -10.83 -10.72 -1.74
N ASP A 70 -9.75 -11.47 -1.95
CA ASP A 70 -9.50 -12.19 -3.21
C ASP A 70 -10.31 -13.49 -3.35
N THR A 71 -10.81 -14.06 -2.25
CA THR A 71 -11.40 -15.41 -2.25
C THR A 71 -12.83 -15.49 -1.68
N SER A 72 -13.31 -14.42 -1.05
CA SER A 72 -14.62 -14.42 -0.40
C SER A 72 -15.74 -14.31 -1.46
N PRO A 73 -16.68 -15.28 -1.50
CA PRO A 73 -17.85 -15.19 -2.38
C PRO A 73 -18.79 -14.04 -2.01
N GLN A 74 -18.61 -13.41 -0.84
CA GLN A 74 -19.39 -12.25 -0.43
C GLN A 74 -19.10 -11.01 -1.30
N LEU A 75 -17.99 -11.03 -2.04
CA LEU A 75 -17.57 -9.95 -2.93
C LEU A 75 -17.89 -10.24 -4.40
N ASP A 76 -18.57 -11.35 -4.69
CA ASP A 76 -18.91 -11.74 -6.06
C ASP A 76 -19.75 -10.65 -6.75
N GLY A 77 -19.20 -10.07 -7.82
CA GLY A 77 -19.83 -8.99 -8.58
C GLY A 77 -19.75 -7.61 -7.92
N LEU A 78 -19.03 -7.48 -6.80
CA LEU A 78 -18.78 -6.20 -6.13
C LEU A 78 -17.35 -5.72 -6.43
N GLY A 79 -17.18 -4.43 -6.69
CA GLY A 79 -15.88 -3.81 -6.96
C GLY A 79 -15.79 -2.42 -6.34
N GLY A 80 -14.56 -1.92 -6.15
CA GLY A 80 -14.34 -0.59 -5.56
C GLY A 80 -14.61 -0.50 -4.05
N LEU A 81 -14.64 -1.64 -3.35
CA LEU A 81 -14.89 -1.69 -1.91
C LEU A 81 -13.59 -1.51 -1.12
N TYR A 82 -13.70 -0.79 -0.01
CA TYR A 82 -12.66 -0.77 1.02
C TYR A 82 -12.90 -1.93 1.98
N CYS A 83 -11.90 -2.78 2.18
CA CYS A 83 -11.99 -3.95 3.05
C CYS A 83 -11.03 -3.81 4.22
N GLU A 84 -11.49 -4.17 5.42
CA GLU A 84 -10.67 -4.19 6.63
C GLU A 84 -11.05 -5.36 7.52
N ASP A 85 -10.08 -5.91 8.27
CA ASP A 85 -10.28 -6.98 9.25
C ASP A 85 -11.15 -8.17 8.75
N CYS A 86 -11.00 -8.50 7.46
CA CYS A 86 -11.72 -9.58 6.76
C CYS A 86 -13.23 -9.33 6.59
N ASP A 87 -13.62 -8.06 6.42
CA ASP A 87 -14.96 -7.65 6.05
C ASP A 87 -14.93 -6.39 5.15
N ILE A 88 -16.09 -5.99 4.63
CA ILE A 88 -16.28 -4.68 3.99
C ILE A 88 -16.32 -3.62 5.09
N ALA A 89 -15.46 -2.60 5.00
CA ALA A 89 -15.38 -1.57 6.03
C ALA A 89 -16.66 -0.71 6.07
N GLU A 90 -17.13 -0.40 7.27
CA GLU A 90 -18.25 0.53 7.46
C GLU A 90 -17.79 1.99 7.29
N PRO A 91 -18.65 2.87 6.76
CA PRO A 91 -18.37 4.31 6.76
C PRO A 91 -18.16 4.85 8.17
N THR A 92 -17.20 5.77 8.33
CA THR A 92 -16.90 6.38 9.62
C THR A 92 -16.59 7.87 9.51
N ASP A 93 -17.14 8.65 10.45
CA ASP A 93 -16.80 10.05 10.69
C ASP A 93 -15.77 10.21 11.82
N SER A 94 -15.28 9.10 12.39
CA SER A 94 -14.34 9.15 13.51
C SER A 94 -13.03 9.82 13.10
N THR A 95 -12.53 10.69 13.98
CA THR A 95 -11.19 11.27 13.85
C THR A 95 -10.10 10.28 14.25
N GLU A 96 -10.44 9.23 14.98
CA GLU A 96 -9.50 8.18 15.40
C GLU A 96 -9.13 7.27 14.23
N MET A 97 -7.86 6.88 14.14
CA MET A 97 -7.34 6.02 13.07
C MET A 97 -7.35 4.55 13.51
N ILE A 98 -8.54 4.01 13.79
CA ILE A 98 -8.70 2.65 14.33
C ILE A 98 -9.39 1.72 13.31
N ALA A 99 -10.53 2.11 12.76
CA ALA A 99 -11.31 1.32 11.81
C ALA A 99 -12.30 2.23 11.04
N GLY A 100 -12.81 1.71 9.92
CA GLY A 100 -13.81 2.31 9.05
C GLY A 100 -13.22 3.08 7.87
N VAL A 101 -14.07 3.31 6.88
CA VAL A 101 -13.71 4.05 5.66
C VAL A 101 -14.35 5.44 5.68
N ARG A 102 -13.59 6.47 5.30
CA ARG A 102 -14.09 7.85 5.22
C ARG A 102 -14.65 8.12 3.83
N ASP A 103 -15.65 8.98 3.73
CA ASP A 103 -16.33 9.31 2.46
C ASP A 103 -15.35 9.68 1.32
N HIS A 104 -14.34 10.51 1.61
CA HIS A 104 -13.37 10.92 0.60
C HIS A 104 -12.50 9.77 0.06
N ALA A 105 -12.37 8.66 0.79
CA ALA A 105 -11.58 7.50 0.37
C ALA A 105 -12.33 6.60 -0.61
N VAL A 106 -13.66 6.76 -0.71
CA VAL A 106 -14.54 5.99 -1.62
C VAL A 106 -15.31 6.90 -2.59
N ASP A 107 -14.95 8.19 -2.65
CA ASP A 107 -15.58 9.17 -3.55
C ASP A 107 -15.20 8.90 -5.02
N PRO A 108 -16.16 8.53 -5.89
CA PRO A 108 -15.88 8.22 -7.29
C PRO A 108 -15.41 9.44 -8.10
N ALA A 109 -15.86 10.66 -7.76
CA ALA A 109 -15.47 11.87 -8.46
C ALA A 109 -14.01 12.25 -8.15
N GLU A 110 -13.59 12.04 -6.90
CA GLU A 110 -12.19 12.20 -6.49
C GLU A 110 -11.29 11.14 -7.14
N ALA A 111 -11.77 9.90 -7.23
CA ALA A 111 -11.06 8.84 -7.94
C ALA A 111 -10.85 9.16 -9.43
N GLU A 112 -11.88 9.65 -10.12
CA GLU A 112 -11.80 10.08 -11.52
C GLU A 112 -10.82 11.25 -11.69
N ARG A 113 -10.90 12.26 -10.81
CA ARG A 113 -9.99 13.41 -10.84
C ARG A 113 -8.54 12.99 -10.64
N LEU A 114 -8.28 12.07 -9.70
CA LEU A 114 -6.95 11.53 -9.45
C LEU A 114 -6.43 10.75 -10.66
N TRP A 115 -7.29 9.94 -11.30
CA TRP A 115 -6.92 9.20 -12.50
C TRP A 115 -6.55 10.13 -13.65
N ALA A 116 -7.40 11.13 -13.96
CA ALA A 116 -7.14 12.10 -15.02
C ALA A 116 -5.80 12.82 -14.83
N ARG A 117 -5.52 13.24 -13.59
CA ARG A 117 -4.23 13.88 -13.28
C ARG A 117 -3.05 12.92 -13.43
N SER A 118 -3.22 11.67 -13.02
CA SER A 118 -2.17 10.65 -13.14
C SER A 118 -1.87 10.33 -14.60
N ALA A 119 -2.90 10.23 -15.44
CA ALA A 119 -2.79 9.99 -16.86
C ALA A 119 -2.02 11.11 -17.58
N GLU A 120 -2.35 12.36 -17.27
CA GLU A 120 -1.66 13.55 -17.77
C GLU A 120 -0.16 13.51 -17.45
N LEU A 121 0.21 13.15 -16.21
CA LEU A 121 1.61 13.11 -15.77
C LEU A 121 2.47 12.09 -16.52
N ILE A 122 1.87 11.00 -17.01
CA ILE A 122 2.59 9.94 -17.73
C ILE A 122 2.32 9.96 -19.25
N GLY A 123 1.64 11.00 -19.74
CA GLY A 123 1.39 11.19 -21.18
C GLY A 123 0.45 10.15 -21.79
N ILE A 124 -0.43 9.52 -21.00
CA ILE A 124 -1.49 8.67 -21.52
C ILE A 124 -2.82 9.42 -21.52
N ASN A 125 -3.66 9.14 -22.52
CA ASN A 125 -5.00 9.73 -22.55
C ASN A 125 -5.90 8.97 -21.57
N ALA A 126 -6.55 9.69 -20.65
CA ALA A 126 -7.58 9.12 -19.80
C ALA A 126 -8.87 9.01 -20.64
N PHE A 127 -9.10 7.81 -21.20
CA PHE A 127 -10.28 7.37 -21.98
C PHE A 127 -10.86 8.36 -23.00
#